data_AF-A0A6G1FTT7-F1
#
_entry.id   AF-A0A6G1FTT7-F1
#
_cell.length_a   1.000
_cell.length_b   1.000
_cell.length_c   1.000
_cell.angle_alpha   90.00
_cell.angle_beta   90.00
_cell.angle_gamma   90.00
#
_symmetry.space_group_name_H-M   'P 1'
#
loop_
_entity.id
_entity.type
_entity.pdbx_description
1 polymer ?
#
loop_
_entity_poly.entity_id
_entity_poly.type
_entity_poly.pdbx_seq_one_letter_code
_entity_poly.pdbx_strand_id
1 'polypeptide(L)'
;MAPSQNQAMYHKDEKALCFHHELLYEAKVIDVKQADPSVKKSGWLYRVHYKGWKNTWDDWVPQDRLRKMTEENKGLANNLRKDVEASNKRNAKVAAIQKKRGTDSSARGSEERHSSVAAGSARNQKRRDLDLEKEDQYHSKPAIRIYMPDSLKILLVDDWESVTKDNHLVSLPSATPASIIIDRYFQYESRKRPNPSADLDLLEEVIQGLKEYFNKTLGRMLLYRFERQQYLDIIKRVENPTDELAGRPMVDIYGGEHLLRLLVSLPELVAHTNMDQPSVARLREELNKLTMWLGRPETIQKHFSVAYEPMSIDEVEKIRT
;
A
#
# COMPACT_ATOMS: atom_id res chain seq x y z
N MET A 1 -43.93 31.16 -6.95
CA MET A 1 -42.50 31.55 -6.91
C MET A 1 -41.97 31.19 -5.53
N ALA A 2 -41.16 30.13 -5.42
CA ALA A 2 -40.53 29.77 -4.15
C ALA A 2 -39.28 30.66 -3.95
N PRO A 3 -39.06 31.24 -2.75
CA PRO A 3 -37.97 32.18 -2.56
C PRO A 3 -36.62 31.44 -2.55
N SER A 4 -35.67 32.03 -3.26
CA SER A 4 -34.27 31.60 -3.40
C SER A 4 -33.58 31.60 -2.03
N GLN A 5 -33.37 30.43 -1.43
CA GLN A 5 -32.55 30.30 -0.21
C GLN A 5 -31.06 30.35 -0.56
N ASN A 6 -30.53 31.55 -0.79
CA ASN A 6 -29.08 31.77 -0.86
C ASN A 6 -28.52 32.11 0.53
N GLN A 7 -28.92 31.36 1.56
CA GLN A 7 -28.49 31.57 2.94
C GLN A 7 -27.64 30.37 3.40
N ALA A 8 -26.54 30.64 4.09
CA ALA A 8 -25.70 29.61 4.68
C ALA A 8 -26.54 28.75 5.65
N MET A 9 -26.51 27.43 5.47
CA MET A 9 -27.31 26.47 6.25
C MET A 9 -26.73 26.20 7.65
N TYR A 10 -25.43 26.48 7.82
CA TYR A 10 -24.69 26.34 9.06
C TYR A 10 -23.90 27.61 9.37
N HIS A 11 -23.75 27.93 10.65
CA HIS A 11 -23.00 29.09 11.11
C HIS A 11 -21.67 28.69 11.74
N LYS A 12 -20.74 29.65 11.79
CA LYS A 12 -19.50 29.51 12.54
C LYS A 12 -19.82 29.18 14.01
N ASP A 13 -19.04 28.27 14.57
CA ASP A 13 -19.15 27.68 15.90
C ASP A 13 -20.37 26.75 16.14
N GLU A 14 -21.19 26.48 15.12
CA GLU A 14 -22.31 25.54 15.21
C GLU A 14 -21.82 24.08 15.26
N LYS A 15 -22.47 23.26 16.09
CA LYS A 15 -22.22 21.81 16.16
C LYS A 15 -23.06 21.09 15.11
N ALA A 16 -22.39 20.26 14.32
CA ALA A 16 -23.00 19.47 13.26
C ALA A 16 -22.46 18.04 13.26
N LEU A 17 -23.11 17.18 12.49
CA LEU A 17 -22.64 15.85 12.17
C LEU A 17 -22.03 15.90 10.76
N CYS A 18 -20.78 15.48 10.60
CA CYS A 18 -20.06 15.55 9.32
C CYS A 18 -19.65 14.15 8.85
N PHE A 19 -19.90 13.87 7.57
CA PHE A 19 -19.46 12.62 6.95
C PHE A 19 -17.96 12.65 6.72
N HIS A 20 -17.28 11.62 7.22
CA HIS A 20 -15.92 11.29 6.84
C HIS A 20 -15.90 9.84 6.36
N HIS A 21 -15.57 9.64 5.07
CA HIS A 21 -15.86 8.39 4.35
C HIS A 21 -17.35 8.00 4.49
N GLU A 22 -17.67 6.80 4.96
CA GLU A 22 -19.03 6.28 5.12
C GLU A 22 -19.61 6.52 6.51
N LEU A 23 -18.84 7.11 7.43
CA LEU A 23 -19.22 7.29 8.82
C LEU A 23 -19.52 8.75 9.14
N LEU A 24 -20.45 8.94 10.08
CA LEU A 24 -20.90 10.25 10.53
C LEU A 24 -20.27 10.56 11.90
N TYR A 25 -19.59 11.69 12.00
CA TYR A 25 -18.85 12.12 13.20
C TYR A 25 -19.38 13.44 13.74
N GLU A 26 -19.31 13.62 15.06
CA GLU A 26 -19.56 14.91 15.69
C GLU A 26 -18.47 15.91 15.30
N ALA A 27 -18.88 17.08 14.82
CA ALA A 27 -17.95 18.09 14.37
C ALA A 27 -18.47 19.51 14.67
N LYS A 28 -17.55 20.47 14.63
CA LYS A 28 -17.83 21.90 14.86
C LYS A 28 -17.46 22.69 13.62
N VAL A 29 -18.36 23.53 13.13
CA VAL A 29 -18.08 24.43 12.02
C VAL A 29 -17.17 25.55 12.52
N ILE A 30 -15.98 25.68 11.94
CA ILE A 30 -14.98 26.67 12.31
C ILE A 30 -15.11 27.92 11.45
N ASP A 31 -15.46 27.73 10.18
CA ASP A 31 -15.51 28.82 9.21
C ASP A 31 -16.47 28.52 8.06
N VAL A 32 -16.97 29.56 7.38
CA VAL A 32 -17.97 29.47 6.32
C VAL A 32 -17.55 30.36 5.15
N LYS A 33 -17.40 29.77 3.96
CA LYS A 33 -16.98 30.45 2.74
C LYS A 33 -17.96 30.17 1.60
N GLN A 34 -18.24 31.17 0.76
CA GLN A 34 -18.99 30.96 -0.47
C GLN A 34 -18.08 30.33 -1.53
N ALA A 35 -18.54 29.29 -2.21
CA ALA A 35 -17.76 28.62 -3.25
C ALA A 35 -17.60 29.50 -4.50
N ASP A 36 -16.44 29.43 -5.14
CA ASP A 36 -16.11 30.22 -6.33
C ASP A 36 -17.04 29.89 -7.52
N PRO A 37 -17.46 30.90 -8.31
CA PRO A 37 -18.46 30.75 -9.38
C PRO A 37 -18.01 29.90 -10.59
N SER A 38 -16.75 29.46 -10.63
CA SER A 38 -16.19 28.61 -11.70
C SER A 38 -16.52 27.11 -11.53
N VAL A 39 -16.82 26.68 -10.30
CA VAL A 39 -17.17 25.27 -10.02
C VAL A 39 -18.70 25.13 -10.14
N LYS A 40 -19.17 24.24 -11.02
CA LYS A 40 -20.58 23.99 -11.41
C LYS A 40 -21.57 23.61 -10.27
N LYS A 41 -21.20 23.80 -9.00
CA LYS A 41 -22.10 23.77 -7.84
C LYS A 41 -21.92 25.05 -7.04
N SER A 42 -22.70 26.08 -7.37
CA SER A 42 -22.85 27.29 -6.55
C SER A 42 -23.39 26.88 -5.17
N GLY A 43 -22.54 26.88 -4.16
CA GLY A 43 -22.89 26.46 -2.81
C GLY A 43 -21.96 27.04 -1.74
N TRP A 44 -22.25 26.73 -0.48
CA TRP A 44 -21.43 27.12 0.66
C TRP A 44 -20.47 25.99 1.04
N LEU A 45 -19.23 26.37 1.33
CA LEU A 45 -18.19 25.51 1.89
C LEU A 45 -18.04 25.83 3.38
N TYR A 46 -17.88 24.77 4.18
CA TYR A 46 -17.79 24.87 5.62
C TYR A 46 -16.49 24.22 6.06
N ARG A 47 -15.67 24.92 6.83
CA ARG A 47 -14.49 24.35 7.48
C ARG A 47 -14.92 23.67 8.76
N VAL A 48 -14.59 22.40 8.91
CA VAL A 48 -15.13 21.57 9.99
C VAL A 48 -14.00 20.95 10.82
N HIS A 49 -14.10 21.02 12.14
CA HIS A 49 -13.24 20.34 13.11
C HIS A 49 -13.95 19.15 13.73
N TYR A 50 -13.40 17.95 13.61
CA TYR A 50 -13.99 16.74 14.17
C TYR A 50 -13.67 16.61 15.66
N LYS A 51 -14.67 16.25 16.47
CA LYS A 51 -14.51 16.09 17.92
C LYS A 51 -13.54 14.95 18.23
N GLY A 52 -12.46 15.29 18.94
CA GLY A 52 -11.42 14.33 19.35
C GLY A 52 -10.34 14.10 18.28
N TRP A 53 -10.38 14.81 17.16
CA TRP A 53 -9.39 14.70 16.09
C TRP A 53 -8.39 15.87 16.19
N LYS A 54 -7.18 15.71 15.64
CA LYS A 54 -6.18 16.79 15.58
C LYS A 54 -6.59 17.84 14.54
N ASN A 55 -6.23 19.11 14.75
CA ASN A 55 -6.53 20.23 13.83
C ASN A 55 -5.97 20.04 12.40
N THR A 56 -5.01 19.13 12.21
CA THR A 56 -4.50 18.76 10.88
C THR A 56 -5.54 18.06 10.01
N TRP A 57 -6.64 17.58 10.60
CA TRP A 57 -7.75 16.92 9.91
C TRP A 57 -8.92 17.86 9.61
N ASP A 58 -8.78 19.15 9.89
CA ASP A 58 -9.79 20.15 9.57
C ASP A 58 -9.89 20.30 8.05
N ASP A 59 -11.08 20.08 7.50
CA ASP A 59 -11.30 20.05 6.05
C ASP A 59 -12.43 21.01 5.64
N TRP A 60 -12.35 21.51 4.40
CA TRP A 60 -13.39 22.31 3.77
C TRP A 60 -14.38 21.39 3.06
N VAL A 61 -15.55 21.21 3.66
CA VAL A 61 -16.57 20.30 3.14
C VAL A 61 -17.74 21.07 2.51
N PRO A 62 -18.34 20.53 1.43
CA PRO A 62 -19.59 21.06 0.91
C PRO A 62 -20.75 20.74 1.86
N GLN A 63 -21.83 21.50 1.73
CA GLN A 63 -23.06 21.32 2.51
C GLN A 63 -23.60 19.88 2.56
N ASP A 64 -23.44 19.11 1.49
CA ASP A 64 -23.96 17.73 1.36
C ASP A 64 -23.37 16.75 2.41
N ARG A 65 -22.14 17.01 2.88
CA ARG A 65 -21.49 16.18 3.91
C ARG A 65 -21.92 16.53 5.33
N LEU A 66 -22.64 17.63 5.53
CA LEU A 66 -23.07 18.09 6.84
C LEU A 66 -24.53 17.71 7.10
N ARG A 67 -24.82 17.35 8.34
CA ARG A 67 -26.15 17.04 8.86
C ARG A 67 -26.33 17.78 10.19
N LYS A 68 -27.53 18.33 10.40
CA LYS A 68 -27.84 19.02 11.67
C LYS A 68 -27.87 18.02 12.83
N MET A 69 -27.63 18.50 14.04
CA MET A 69 -27.60 17.69 15.26
C MET A 69 -29.02 17.29 15.75
N THR A 70 -29.84 16.72 14.86
CA THR A 70 -31.17 16.18 15.17
C THR A 70 -31.06 14.75 15.71
N GLU A 71 -32.04 14.33 16.50
CA GLU A 71 -32.07 12.99 17.12
C GLU A 71 -32.09 11.86 16.07
N GLU A 72 -32.77 12.09 14.94
CA GLU A 72 -32.76 11.20 13.77
C GLU A 72 -31.35 11.03 13.18
N ASN A 73 -30.61 12.12 12.98
CA ASN A 73 -29.25 12.07 12.42
C ASN A 73 -28.25 11.44 13.41
N LYS A 74 -28.46 11.60 14.72
CA LYS A 74 -27.69 10.86 15.74
C LYS A 74 -28.00 9.36 15.69
N GLY A 75 -29.27 9.00 15.45
CA GLY A 75 -29.69 7.63 15.19
C GLY A 75 -28.97 7.03 13.98
N LEU A 76 -28.91 7.78 12.87
CA LEU A 76 -28.17 7.37 11.67
C LEU A 76 -26.68 7.14 11.94
N ALA A 77 -26.02 8.05 12.66
CA ALA A 77 -24.61 7.88 13.04
C ALA A 77 -24.38 6.59 13.86
N ASN A 78 -25.29 6.29 14.80
CA ASN A 78 -25.21 5.08 15.61
C ASN A 78 -25.47 3.81 14.80
N ASN A 79 -26.41 3.84 13.86
CA ASN A 79 -26.70 2.69 12.99
C ASN A 79 -25.52 2.38 12.05
N LEU A 80 -24.95 3.40 11.40
CA LEU A 80 -23.78 3.23 10.53
C LEU A 80 -22.59 2.62 11.28
N ARG A 81 -22.34 3.07 12.52
CA ARG A 81 -21.30 2.47 13.38
C ARG A 81 -21.58 1.01 13.72
N LYS A 82 -22.84 0.66 14.02
CA LYS A 82 -23.23 -0.73 14.30
C LYS A 82 -23.10 -1.63 13.08
N ASP A 83 -23.43 -1.13 11.89
CA ASP A 83 -23.33 -1.90 10.65
C ASP A 83 -21.89 -2.21 10.28
N VAL A 84 -20.98 -1.23 10.42
CA VAL A 84 -19.53 -1.46 10.26
C VAL A 84 -19.01 -2.46 11.30
N GLU A 85 -19.42 -2.34 12.57
CA GLU A 85 -19.02 -3.29 13.61
C GLU A 85 -19.55 -4.71 13.35
N ALA A 86 -20.78 -4.84 12.84
CA ALA A 86 -21.37 -6.12 12.48
C ALA A 86 -20.69 -6.75 11.27
N SER A 87 -20.33 -5.95 10.26
CA SER A 87 -19.58 -6.40 9.08
C SER A 87 -18.18 -6.89 9.46
N ASN A 88 -17.45 -6.13 10.28
CA ASN A 88 -16.13 -6.55 10.78
C ASN A 88 -16.20 -7.84 11.61
N LYS A 89 -17.25 -8.03 12.43
CA LYS A 89 -17.46 -9.29 13.17
C LYS A 89 -17.77 -10.48 12.26
N ARG A 90 -18.47 -10.28 11.13
CA ARG A 90 -18.72 -11.33 10.14
C ARG A 90 -17.44 -11.70 9.39
N ASN A 91 -16.65 -10.71 8.96
CA ASN A 91 -15.36 -10.93 8.30
C ASN A 91 -14.35 -11.64 9.23
N ALA A 92 -14.32 -11.29 10.52
CA ALA A 92 -13.49 -11.99 11.51
C ALA A 92 -13.90 -13.46 11.73
N LYS A 93 -15.20 -13.79 11.66
CA LYS A 93 -15.68 -15.18 11.77
C LYS A 93 -15.33 -16.01 10.54
N VAL A 94 -15.35 -15.44 9.34
CA VAL A 94 -14.94 -16.12 8.10
C VAL A 94 -13.43 -16.41 8.11
N ALA A 95 -12.61 -15.47 8.59
CA ALA A 95 -11.17 -15.68 8.77
C ALA A 95 -10.83 -16.75 9.83
N ALA A 96 -11.63 -16.88 10.89
CA ALA A 96 -11.46 -17.91 11.92
C ALA A 96 -11.83 -19.33 11.44
N ILE A 97 -12.79 -19.46 10.50
CA ILE A 97 -13.18 -20.75 9.92
C ILE A 97 -12.12 -21.26 8.94
N GLN A 98 -11.45 -20.38 8.18
CA GLN A 98 -10.34 -20.76 7.30
C GLN A 98 -9.10 -21.23 8.07
N LYS A 99 -8.84 -20.72 9.29
CA LYS A 99 -7.73 -21.18 10.15
C LYS A 99 -7.94 -22.55 10.80
N LYS A 100 -9.16 -23.10 10.79
CA LYS A 100 -9.49 -24.39 11.43
C LYS A 100 -9.47 -25.61 10.49
N ARG A 101 -9.18 -25.43 9.21
CA ARG A 101 -9.11 -26.51 8.21
C ARG A 101 -7.68 -27.00 7.89
N GLY A 102 -6.67 -26.51 8.58
CA GLY A 102 -5.27 -26.87 8.30
C GLY A 102 -4.43 -27.12 9.55
N THR A 103 -4.85 -28.03 10.44
CA THR A 103 -3.90 -28.74 11.33
C THR A 103 -4.58 -29.98 11.91
N ASP A 104 -4.31 -31.12 11.31
CA ASP A 104 -4.52 -32.44 11.89
C ASP A 104 -3.19 -32.89 12.49
N SER A 105 -3.08 -32.98 13.83
CA SER A 105 -2.36 -34.06 14.53
C SER A 105 -2.33 -33.86 16.06
N SER A 106 -2.76 -34.92 16.74
CA SER A 106 -2.33 -35.45 18.05
C SER A 106 -2.56 -34.65 19.36
N ALA A 107 -3.62 -35.08 20.05
CA ALA A 107 -3.60 -35.72 21.38
C ALA A 107 -2.96 -35.00 22.58
N ARG A 108 -3.80 -34.59 23.56
CA ARG A 108 -3.97 -35.25 24.88
C ARG A 108 -4.95 -34.45 25.73
N GLY A 109 -5.98 -35.14 26.22
CA GLY A 109 -7.08 -34.56 27.00
C GLY A 109 -6.77 -34.37 28.49
N SER A 110 -7.68 -33.67 29.16
CA SER A 110 -8.32 -34.13 30.41
C SER A 110 -9.39 -33.11 30.83
N GLU A 111 -10.48 -33.63 31.38
CA GLU A 111 -11.67 -32.98 31.92
C GLU A 111 -11.33 -31.93 33.01
N GLU A 112 -12.15 -30.95 33.42
CA GLU A 112 -13.53 -31.05 33.90
C GLU A 112 -14.16 -29.65 34.13
N ARG A 113 -15.37 -29.63 34.66
CA ARG A 113 -16.47 -28.67 34.50
C ARG A 113 -16.57 -27.55 35.57
N HIS A 114 -17.26 -26.47 35.17
CA HIS A 114 -18.04 -25.48 35.98
C HIS A 114 -17.26 -24.65 37.01
N SER A 115 -17.10 -23.33 36.89
CA SER A 115 -18.10 -22.26 37.09
C SER A 115 -17.25 -20.98 37.24
N SER A 116 -17.50 -19.84 36.61
CA SER A 116 -18.54 -18.87 36.93
C SER A 116 -18.33 -17.66 36.01
N VAL A 117 -19.44 -17.11 35.53
CA VAL A 117 -19.53 -16.00 34.59
C VAL A 117 -19.45 -14.70 35.39
N ALA A 118 -18.27 -14.08 35.53
CA ALA A 118 -18.14 -12.65 35.92
C ALA A 118 -16.68 -12.13 35.93
N ALA A 119 -15.96 -12.15 34.81
CA ALA A 119 -14.70 -11.38 34.70
C ALA A 119 -14.22 -11.09 33.25
N GLY A 120 -15.09 -11.25 32.24
CA GLY A 120 -14.67 -11.28 30.84
C GLY A 120 -14.54 -9.92 30.13
N SER A 121 -15.00 -8.81 30.73
CA SER A 121 -15.10 -7.54 29.98
C SER A 121 -13.77 -6.76 29.94
N ALA A 122 -13.01 -6.72 31.03
CA ALA A 122 -11.81 -5.87 31.14
C ALA A 122 -10.63 -6.34 30.26
N ARG A 123 -10.42 -7.67 30.12
CA ARG A 123 -9.35 -8.22 29.26
C ARG A 123 -9.64 -8.06 27.76
N ASN A 124 -10.92 -8.06 27.38
CA ASN A 124 -11.33 -7.95 25.99
C ASN A 124 -11.43 -6.49 25.51
N GLN A 125 -11.49 -5.54 26.44
CA GLN A 125 -11.36 -4.11 26.17
C GLN A 125 -9.88 -3.72 26.00
N LYS A 126 -9.00 -4.20 26.87
CA LYS A 126 -7.55 -3.96 26.76
C LYS A 126 -6.94 -4.55 25.48
N ARG A 127 -7.43 -5.71 25.01
CA ARG A 127 -7.04 -6.27 23.69
C ARG A 127 -7.59 -5.47 22.50
N ARG A 128 -8.78 -4.86 22.62
CA ARG A 128 -9.39 -4.03 21.58
C ARG A 128 -8.74 -2.65 21.51
N ASP A 129 -8.42 -2.04 22.65
CA ASP A 129 -7.61 -0.80 22.70
C ASP A 129 -6.22 -1.04 22.11
N LEU A 130 -5.57 -2.17 22.43
CA LEU A 130 -4.27 -2.52 21.83
C LEU A 130 -4.36 -2.83 20.32
N ASP A 131 -5.51 -3.26 19.80
CA ASP A 131 -5.73 -3.47 18.36
C ASP A 131 -6.03 -2.15 17.66
N LEU A 132 -6.87 -1.29 18.26
CA LEU A 132 -7.19 0.05 17.77
C LEU A 132 -5.96 0.97 17.79
N GLU A 133 -5.13 0.91 18.84
CA GLU A 133 -3.85 1.62 18.89
C GLU A 133 -2.86 1.12 17.82
N LYS A 134 -2.92 -0.16 17.44
CA LYS A 134 -2.13 -0.72 16.33
C LYS A 134 -2.65 -0.27 14.97
N GLU A 135 -3.97 -0.16 14.79
CA GLU A 135 -4.60 0.36 13.57
C GLU A 135 -4.33 1.87 13.41
N ASP A 136 -4.43 2.67 14.47
CA ASP A 136 -4.08 4.10 14.45
C ASP A 136 -2.57 4.33 14.27
N GLN A 137 -1.73 3.45 14.81
CA GLN A 137 -0.30 3.43 14.49
C GLN A 137 -0.04 3.02 13.04
N TYR A 138 -0.85 2.15 12.44
CA TYR A 138 -0.72 1.79 11.02
C TYR A 138 -1.08 2.97 10.10
N HIS A 139 -2.13 3.73 10.43
CA HIS A 139 -2.53 4.92 9.66
C HIS A 139 -1.69 6.18 9.91
N SER A 140 -0.94 6.25 11.02
CA SER A 140 -0.06 7.39 11.32
C SER A 140 1.38 7.24 10.85
N LYS A 141 1.74 6.06 10.30
CA LYS A 141 3.07 5.88 9.72
C LYS A 141 3.23 6.74 8.47
N PRO A 142 4.38 7.40 8.29
CA PRO A 142 4.65 8.20 7.11
C PRO A 142 4.64 7.30 5.87
N ALA A 143 3.51 7.28 5.16
CA ALA A 143 3.42 6.65 3.86
C ALA A 143 4.25 7.46 2.86
N ILE A 144 5.36 6.87 2.39
CA ILE A 144 6.14 7.46 1.31
C ILE A 144 5.29 7.46 0.05
N ARG A 145 4.94 8.62 -0.48
CA ARG A 145 4.40 8.72 -1.85
C ARG A 145 5.56 8.84 -2.84
N ILE A 146 5.85 7.77 -3.56
CA ILE A 146 6.78 7.78 -4.70
C ILE A 146 5.98 8.18 -5.95
N TYR A 147 6.45 9.17 -6.69
CA TYR A 147 5.82 9.58 -7.94
C TYR A 147 6.34 8.70 -9.08
N MET A 148 5.41 8.02 -9.77
CA MET A 148 5.72 7.18 -10.91
C MET A 148 5.32 7.85 -12.23
N PRO A 149 6.24 8.01 -13.20
CA PRO A 149 5.93 8.47 -14.55
C PRO A 149 4.90 7.59 -15.24
N ASP A 150 4.06 8.18 -16.08
CA ASP A 150 3.02 7.45 -16.80
C ASP A 150 3.61 6.41 -17.77
N SER A 151 4.80 6.65 -18.31
CA SER A 151 5.53 5.67 -19.13
C SER A 151 5.81 4.37 -18.38
N LEU A 152 6.18 4.45 -17.10
CA LEU A 152 6.39 3.26 -16.27
C LEU A 152 5.08 2.60 -15.83
N LYS A 153 4.01 3.39 -15.64
CA LYS A 153 2.69 2.83 -15.35
C LYS A 153 2.16 2.01 -16.51
N ILE A 154 2.36 2.46 -17.75
CA ILE A 154 1.97 1.72 -18.95
C ILE A 154 2.71 0.37 -18.98
N LEU A 155 4.04 0.37 -18.77
CA LEU A 155 4.82 -0.87 -18.70
C LEU A 155 4.32 -1.83 -17.62
N LEU A 156 3.93 -1.33 -16.45
CA LEU A 156 3.37 -2.16 -15.38
C LEU A 156 2.01 -2.77 -15.73
N VAL A 157 1.19 -2.05 -16.48
CA VAL A 157 -0.10 -2.57 -16.97
C VAL A 157 0.17 -3.64 -18.02
N ASP A 158 1.08 -3.38 -18.97
CA ASP A 158 1.45 -4.32 -20.03
C ASP A 158 2.09 -5.61 -19.45
N ASP A 159 2.97 -5.49 -18.45
CA ASP A 159 3.55 -6.62 -17.70
C ASP A 159 2.46 -7.43 -16.98
N TRP A 160 1.52 -6.76 -16.30
CA TRP A 160 0.42 -7.44 -15.63
C TRP A 160 -0.49 -8.20 -16.62
N GLU A 161 -0.81 -7.59 -17.77
CA GLU A 161 -1.61 -8.25 -18.82
C GLU A 161 -0.87 -9.46 -19.41
N SER A 162 0.42 -9.29 -19.73
CA SER A 162 1.26 -10.34 -20.30
C SER A 162 1.31 -11.57 -19.39
N VAL A 163 1.54 -11.38 -18.08
CA VAL A 163 1.67 -12.49 -17.14
C VAL A 163 0.32 -13.08 -16.71
N THR A 164 -0.70 -12.24 -16.48
CA THR A 164 -1.96 -12.69 -15.87
C THR A 164 -3.02 -13.09 -16.90
N LYS A 165 -3.12 -12.38 -18.03
CA LYS A 165 -4.12 -12.66 -19.07
C LYS A 165 -3.55 -13.60 -20.13
N ASP A 166 -2.38 -13.27 -20.63
CA ASP A 166 -1.81 -13.96 -21.79
C ASP A 166 -0.95 -15.17 -21.39
N ASN A 167 -0.68 -15.35 -20.10
CA ASN A 167 0.16 -16.41 -19.53
C ASN A 167 1.56 -16.45 -20.17
N HIS A 168 2.13 -15.28 -20.43
CA HIS A 168 3.53 -15.18 -20.81
C HIS A 168 4.42 -15.04 -19.58
N LEU A 169 5.61 -15.59 -19.66
CA LEU A 169 6.64 -15.44 -18.64
C LEU A 169 7.82 -14.66 -19.21
N VAL A 170 8.49 -13.91 -18.33
CA VAL A 170 9.77 -13.29 -18.66
C VAL A 170 10.83 -14.38 -18.77
N SER A 171 11.61 -14.40 -19.85
CA SER A 171 12.73 -15.33 -19.99
C SER A 171 13.80 -15.05 -18.94
N LEU A 172 14.15 -16.07 -18.15
CA LEU A 172 15.19 -16.01 -17.13
C LEU A 172 16.36 -16.94 -17.50
N PRO A 173 17.63 -16.51 -17.33
CA PRO A 173 18.07 -15.24 -16.75
C PRO A 173 17.80 -14.03 -17.66
N SER A 174 17.47 -12.89 -17.08
CA SER A 174 17.23 -11.65 -17.81
C SER A 174 18.50 -11.18 -18.54
N ALA A 175 18.35 -10.75 -19.79
CA ALA A 175 19.44 -10.13 -20.57
C ALA A 175 19.96 -8.84 -19.92
N THR A 176 19.10 -8.12 -19.19
CA THR A 176 19.47 -6.96 -18.40
C THR A 176 18.99 -7.14 -16.96
N PRO A 177 19.82 -7.74 -16.09
CA PRO A 177 19.49 -7.93 -14.69
C PRO A 177 19.27 -6.60 -13.96
N ALA A 178 18.41 -6.63 -12.94
CA ALA A 178 18.09 -5.49 -12.08
C ALA A 178 19.35 -4.88 -11.46
N SER A 179 20.34 -5.71 -11.11
CA SER A 179 21.63 -5.26 -10.57
C SER A 179 22.36 -4.29 -11.51
N ILE A 180 22.40 -4.63 -12.82
CA ILE A 180 23.02 -3.79 -13.84
C ILE A 180 22.25 -2.48 -14.01
N ILE A 181 20.92 -2.52 -13.95
CA ILE A 181 20.06 -1.32 -14.07
C ILE A 181 20.35 -0.37 -12.91
N ILE A 182 20.38 -0.90 -11.69
CA ILE A 182 20.67 -0.16 -10.47
C ILE A 182 22.09 0.44 -10.51
N ASP A 183 23.09 -0.33 -10.94
CA ASP A 183 24.47 0.15 -11.04
C ASP A 183 24.66 1.24 -12.11
N ARG A 184 23.93 1.13 -13.23
CA ARG A 184 23.93 2.18 -14.25
C ARG A 184 23.33 3.48 -13.72
N TYR A 185 22.27 3.40 -12.92
CA TYR A 185 21.72 4.58 -12.25
C TYR A 185 22.73 5.19 -11.27
N PHE A 186 23.39 4.36 -10.44
CA PHE A 186 24.44 4.82 -9.54
C PHE A 186 25.53 5.58 -10.31
N GLN A 187 26.08 5.01 -11.39
CA GLN A 187 27.09 5.68 -12.21
C GLN A 187 26.60 6.98 -12.85
N TYR A 188 25.33 7.04 -13.26
CA TYR A 188 24.73 8.24 -13.84
C TYR A 188 24.61 9.37 -12.81
N GLU A 189 24.14 9.04 -11.61
CA GLU A 189 23.86 10.02 -10.57
C GLU A 189 25.13 10.44 -9.82
N SER A 190 26.08 9.54 -9.60
CA SER A 190 27.39 9.85 -9.00
C SER A 190 28.18 10.88 -9.80
N ARG A 191 28.06 10.91 -11.13
CA ARG A 191 28.73 11.91 -11.99
C ARG A 191 28.20 13.33 -11.80
N LYS A 192 27.01 13.50 -11.24
CA LYS A 192 26.41 14.82 -11.00
C LYS A 192 26.73 15.37 -9.62
N ARG A 193 27.25 14.54 -8.72
CA ARG A 193 27.53 14.91 -7.33
C ARG A 193 29.00 15.26 -7.19
N PRO A 194 29.36 16.34 -6.46
CA PRO A 194 30.74 16.65 -6.17
C PRO A 194 31.35 15.57 -5.25
N ASN A 195 32.61 15.19 -5.51
CA ASN A 195 33.38 14.26 -4.68
C ASN A 195 34.30 15.03 -3.70
N PRO A 196 34.36 14.66 -2.40
CA PRO A 196 33.47 13.79 -1.62
C PRO A 196 32.26 14.57 -1.07
N SER A 197 31.08 13.96 -1.10
CA SER A 197 29.86 14.51 -0.51
C SER A 197 29.12 13.44 0.27
N ALA A 198 28.59 13.77 1.45
CA ALA A 198 27.71 12.89 2.22
C ALA A 198 26.50 12.39 1.41
N ASP A 199 26.14 13.11 0.34
CA ASP A 199 25.09 12.70 -0.59
C ASP A 199 25.47 11.49 -1.44
N LEU A 200 26.76 11.26 -1.68
CA LEU A 200 27.22 10.10 -2.43
C LEU A 200 27.17 8.84 -1.56
N ASP A 201 27.65 8.94 -0.32
CA ASP A 201 27.63 7.83 0.64
C ASP A 201 26.18 7.36 0.90
N LEU A 202 25.26 8.31 1.04
CA LEU A 202 23.83 8.03 1.14
C LEU A 202 23.29 7.33 -0.11
N LEU A 203 23.68 7.78 -1.31
CA LEU A 203 23.24 7.14 -2.56
C LEU A 203 23.71 5.69 -2.62
N GLU A 204 24.96 5.43 -2.23
CA GLU A 204 25.51 4.09 -2.16
C GLU A 204 24.71 3.20 -1.19
N GLU A 205 24.39 3.71 0.00
CA GLU A 205 23.56 3.01 0.98
C GLU A 205 22.15 2.69 0.43
N VAL A 206 21.50 3.66 -0.23
CA VAL A 206 20.18 3.47 -0.85
C VAL A 206 20.23 2.40 -1.94
N ILE A 207 21.28 2.40 -2.76
CA ILE A 207 21.46 1.45 -3.85
C ILE A 207 21.71 0.04 -3.35
N GLN A 208 22.59 -0.12 -2.36
CA GLN A 208 22.82 -1.40 -1.70
C GLN A 208 21.55 -1.91 -1.01
N GLY A 209 20.83 -1.01 -0.32
CA GLY A 209 19.56 -1.31 0.30
C GLY A 209 18.52 -1.79 -0.70
N LEU A 210 18.43 -1.17 -1.88
CA LEU A 210 17.49 -1.57 -2.93
C LEU A 210 17.78 -2.99 -3.47
N LYS A 211 19.07 -3.32 -3.71
CA LYS A 211 19.47 -4.67 -4.15
C LYS A 211 19.13 -5.74 -3.10
N GLU A 212 19.42 -5.45 -1.82
CA GLU A 212 19.12 -6.36 -0.72
C GLU A 212 17.60 -6.54 -0.53
N TYR A 213 16.83 -5.46 -0.61
CA TYR A 213 15.37 -5.50 -0.56
C TYR A 213 14.79 -6.32 -1.70
N PHE A 214 15.31 -6.15 -2.92
CA PHE A 214 14.89 -6.92 -4.07
C PHE A 214 15.05 -8.42 -3.81
N ASN A 215 16.23 -8.85 -3.37
CA ASN A 215 16.52 -10.26 -3.06
C ASN A 215 15.56 -10.83 -2.01
N LYS A 216 15.22 -10.05 -0.96
CA LYS A 216 14.32 -10.49 0.12
C LYS A 216 12.84 -10.50 -0.25
N THR A 217 12.41 -9.58 -1.10
CA THR A 217 10.98 -9.35 -1.40
C THR A 217 10.50 -10.10 -2.64
N LEU A 218 11.40 -10.42 -3.58
CA LEU A 218 11.06 -11.07 -4.84
C LEU A 218 10.16 -12.29 -4.66
N GLY A 219 10.67 -13.32 -3.96
CA GLY A 219 9.95 -14.57 -3.74
C GLY A 219 8.73 -14.46 -2.83
N ARG A 220 8.50 -13.32 -2.17
CA ARG A 220 7.39 -13.14 -1.23
C ARG A 220 6.25 -12.36 -1.87
N MET A 221 6.56 -11.24 -2.52
CA MET A 221 5.56 -10.23 -2.89
C MET A 221 5.59 -9.80 -4.35
N LEU A 222 6.73 -9.92 -5.06
CA LEU A 222 6.87 -9.32 -6.40
C LEU A 222 6.40 -10.24 -7.54
N LEU A 223 6.23 -11.53 -7.27
CA LEU A 223 5.86 -12.53 -8.26
C LEU A 223 4.34 -12.78 -8.28
N TYR A 224 3.77 -12.74 -9.49
CA TYR A 224 2.40 -13.17 -9.74
C TYR A 224 2.25 -14.68 -9.56
N ARG A 225 1.01 -15.16 -9.46
CA ARG A 225 0.70 -16.60 -9.27
C ARG A 225 1.38 -17.47 -10.32
N PHE A 226 1.38 -17.04 -11.58
CA PHE A 226 1.89 -17.82 -12.71
C PHE A 226 3.43 -17.89 -12.77
N GLU A 227 4.13 -16.94 -12.17
CA GLU A 227 5.61 -16.94 -12.12
C GLU A 227 6.16 -17.79 -10.96
N ARG A 228 5.30 -18.27 -10.04
CA ARG A 228 5.74 -19.01 -8.85
C ARG A 228 6.45 -20.31 -9.18
N GLN A 229 5.99 -21.03 -10.20
CA GLN A 229 6.61 -22.27 -10.64
C GLN A 229 8.02 -22.00 -11.19
N GLN A 230 8.14 -21.01 -12.08
CA GLN A 230 9.44 -20.56 -12.63
C GLN A 230 10.42 -20.18 -11.50
N TYR A 231 9.96 -19.47 -10.48
CA TYR A 231 10.80 -19.10 -9.33
C TYR A 231 11.32 -20.31 -8.54
N LEU A 232 10.49 -21.33 -8.31
CA LEU A 232 10.91 -22.56 -7.61
C LEU A 232 11.99 -23.30 -8.40
N ASP A 233 11.87 -23.33 -9.72
CA ASP A 233 12.86 -24.00 -10.57
C ASP A 233 14.17 -23.20 -10.63
N ILE A 234 14.11 -21.87 -10.62
CA ILE A 234 15.31 -21.02 -10.47
C ILE A 234 15.99 -21.24 -9.12
N ILE A 235 15.25 -21.34 -7.99
CA ILE A 235 15.86 -21.63 -6.69
C ILE A 235 16.66 -22.93 -6.74
N LYS A 236 16.07 -24.02 -7.27
CA LYS A 236 16.76 -25.31 -7.38
C LYS A 236 18.05 -25.18 -8.18
N ARG A 237 18.02 -24.42 -9.27
CA ARG A 237 19.22 -24.16 -10.10
C ARG A 237 20.27 -23.35 -9.36
N VAL A 238 19.89 -22.37 -8.55
CA VAL A 238 20.81 -21.56 -7.75
C VAL A 238 21.42 -22.36 -6.59
N GLU A 239 20.67 -23.30 -6.02
CA GLU A 239 21.13 -24.21 -4.96
C GLU A 239 22.07 -25.31 -5.50
N ASN A 240 21.93 -25.68 -6.78
CA ASN A 240 22.76 -26.68 -7.43
C ASN A 240 24.18 -26.14 -7.70
N PRO A 241 25.25 -26.68 -7.07
CA PRO A 241 26.61 -26.14 -7.21
C PRO A 241 27.24 -26.27 -8.60
N THR A 242 26.61 -27.01 -9.51
CA THR A 242 27.12 -27.30 -10.87
C THR A 242 26.43 -26.48 -11.95
N ASP A 243 25.38 -25.72 -11.62
CA ASP A 243 24.66 -24.86 -12.56
C ASP A 243 25.36 -23.50 -12.72
N GLU A 244 25.16 -22.84 -13.86
CA GLU A 244 25.74 -21.51 -14.15
C GLU A 244 25.20 -20.41 -13.22
N LEU A 245 24.04 -20.68 -12.60
CA LEU A 245 23.35 -19.80 -11.66
C LEU A 245 23.70 -20.07 -10.19
N ALA A 246 24.59 -21.02 -9.91
CA ALA A 246 24.97 -21.41 -8.56
C ALA A 246 25.40 -20.19 -7.72
N GLY A 247 24.73 -19.98 -6.59
CA GLY A 247 25.05 -18.91 -5.62
C GLY A 247 24.82 -17.48 -6.11
N ARG A 248 24.21 -17.25 -7.28
CA ARG A 248 23.89 -15.90 -7.74
C ARG A 248 22.72 -15.29 -6.98
N PRO A 249 22.78 -14.00 -6.60
CA PRO A 249 21.64 -13.33 -5.97
C PRO A 249 20.52 -13.11 -6.99
N MET A 250 19.28 -13.03 -6.51
CA MET A 250 18.11 -12.91 -7.38
C MET A 250 18.12 -11.63 -8.24
N VAL A 251 18.71 -10.55 -7.71
CA VAL A 251 18.90 -9.28 -8.41
C VAL A 251 19.77 -9.38 -9.68
N ASP A 252 20.60 -10.43 -9.79
CA ASP A 252 21.42 -10.71 -10.98
C ASP A 252 20.74 -11.66 -11.97
N ILE A 253 19.58 -12.22 -11.62
CA ILE A 253 18.81 -13.16 -12.46
C ILE A 253 17.58 -12.47 -13.06
N TYR A 254 16.88 -11.67 -12.25
CA TYR A 254 15.63 -11.01 -12.63
C TYR A 254 15.88 -9.63 -13.24
N GLY A 255 14.95 -9.16 -14.07
CA GLY A 255 15.09 -7.96 -14.89
C GLY A 255 14.46 -6.68 -14.34
N GLY A 256 14.26 -5.72 -15.24
CA GLY A 256 13.66 -4.41 -14.95
C GLY A 256 12.20 -4.47 -14.51
N GLU A 257 11.42 -5.44 -15.00
CA GLU A 257 9.98 -5.55 -14.69
C GLU A 257 9.74 -5.81 -13.20
N HIS A 258 10.43 -6.81 -12.66
CA HIS A 258 10.37 -7.12 -11.24
C HIS A 258 10.89 -5.96 -10.38
N LEU A 259 11.86 -5.18 -10.91
CA LEU A 259 12.37 -3.98 -10.23
C LEU A 259 11.30 -2.88 -10.19
N LEU A 260 10.53 -2.68 -11.27
CA LEU A 260 9.39 -1.75 -11.26
C LEU A 260 8.34 -2.17 -10.24
N ARG A 261 8.01 -3.47 -10.17
CA ARG A 261 7.08 -3.99 -9.16
C ARG A 261 7.57 -3.68 -7.75
N LEU A 262 8.87 -3.83 -7.47
CA LEU A 262 9.45 -3.42 -6.19
C LEU A 262 9.21 -1.94 -5.91
N LEU A 263 9.49 -1.06 -6.88
CA LEU A 263 9.31 0.40 -6.70
C LEU A 263 7.86 0.79 -6.38
N VAL A 264 6.86 0.05 -6.90
CA VAL A 264 5.44 0.25 -6.57
C VAL A 264 5.12 -0.23 -5.15
N SER A 265 5.72 -1.32 -4.67
CA SER A 265 5.48 -1.88 -3.33
C SER A 265 6.32 -1.23 -2.22
N LEU A 266 7.41 -0.53 -2.55
CA LEU A 266 8.29 0.14 -1.59
C LEU A 266 7.58 1.13 -0.64
N PRO A 267 6.64 1.98 -1.09
CA PRO A 267 5.83 2.83 -0.22
C PRO A 267 5.23 2.13 1.00
N GLU A 268 4.65 0.95 0.77
CA GLU A 268 4.01 0.14 1.80
C GLU A 268 5.07 -0.50 2.70
N LEU A 269 6.15 -1.00 2.11
CA LEU A 269 7.27 -1.58 2.86
C LEU A 269 7.95 -0.58 3.80
N VAL A 270 8.21 0.64 3.33
CA VAL A 270 8.86 1.67 4.13
C VAL A 270 7.92 2.19 5.23
N ALA A 271 6.61 2.11 5.04
CA ALA A 271 5.67 2.39 6.12
C ALA A 271 5.88 1.43 7.31
N HIS A 272 6.46 0.24 7.12
CA HIS A 272 6.73 -0.70 8.22
C HIS A 272 8.12 -0.55 8.86
N THR A 273 8.98 0.35 8.39
CA THR A 273 10.31 0.54 8.96
C THR A 273 10.31 1.55 10.10
N ASN A 274 11.27 1.42 11.01
CA ASN A 274 11.45 2.34 12.14
C ASN A 274 12.46 3.45 11.78
N MET A 275 12.16 4.24 10.74
CA MET A 275 12.98 5.35 10.29
C MET A 275 12.40 6.69 10.76
N ASP A 276 13.26 7.67 11.03
CA ASP A 276 12.85 9.04 11.34
C ASP A 276 12.34 9.78 10.07
N GLN A 277 11.50 10.80 10.28
CA GLN A 277 10.86 11.55 9.20
C GLN A 277 11.87 12.21 8.21
N PRO A 278 12.98 12.83 8.67
CA PRO A 278 14.03 13.31 7.78
C PRO A 278 14.62 12.20 6.88
N SER A 279 14.99 11.06 7.45
CA SER A 279 15.54 9.93 6.69
C SER A 279 14.54 9.39 5.66
N VAL A 280 13.27 9.26 6.03
CA VAL A 280 12.18 8.86 5.13
C VAL A 280 11.99 9.87 3.98
N ALA A 281 12.04 11.17 4.26
CA ALA A 281 11.93 12.21 3.25
C ALA A 281 13.11 12.18 2.27
N ARG A 282 14.32 11.91 2.76
CA ARG A 282 15.52 11.79 1.94
C ARG A 282 15.51 10.54 1.07
N LEU A 283 15.13 9.39 1.63
CA LEU A 283 14.94 8.15 0.87
C LEU A 283 13.91 8.34 -0.25
N ARG A 284 12.78 9.01 0.05
CA ARG A 284 11.77 9.35 -0.96
C ARG A 284 12.35 10.18 -2.11
N GLU A 285 13.19 11.15 -1.82
CA GLU A 285 13.82 11.98 -2.84
C GLU A 285 14.70 11.14 -3.79
N GLU A 286 15.51 10.25 -3.24
CA GLU A 286 16.39 9.36 -4.02
C GLU A 286 15.59 8.34 -4.85
N LEU A 287 14.54 7.75 -4.27
CA LEU A 287 13.66 6.83 -5.00
C LEU A 287 12.88 7.55 -6.11
N ASN A 288 12.47 8.81 -5.90
CA ASN A 288 11.84 9.61 -6.95
C ASN A 288 12.83 9.92 -8.09
N LYS A 289 14.08 10.28 -7.79
CA LYS A 289 15.13 10.49 -8.81
C LYS A 289 15.38 9.23 -9.63
N LEU A 290 15.47 8.07 -8.97
CA LEU A 290 15.59 6.76 -9.63
C LEU A 290 14.40 6.50 -10.55
N THR A 291 13.18 6.68 -10.04
CA THR A 291 11.95 6.43 -10.82
C THR A 291 11.83 7.37 -12.01
N MET A 292 12.21 8.65 -11.86
CA MET A 292 12.27 9.61 -12.98
C MET A 292 13.33 9.23 -14.02
N TRP A 293 14.47 8.71 -13.59
CA TRP A 293 15.54 8.26 -14.51
C TRP A 293 15.14 7.00 -15.28
N LEU A 294 14.48 6.05 -14.61
CA LEU A 294 13.93 4.85 -15.24
C LEU A 294 12.85 5.20 -16.27
N GLY A 295 12.01 6.21 -16.00
CA GLY A 295 10.93 6.64 -16.90
C GLY A 295 11.38 7.33 -18.18
N ARG A 296 12.69 7.53 -18.41
CA ARG A 296 13.21 8.14 -19.64
C ARG A 296 13.09 7.18 -20.81
N PRO A 297 12.69 7.64 -22.01
CA PRO A 297 12.53 6.77 -23.18
C PRO A 297 13.77 5.94 -23.51
N GLU A 298 14.96 6.55 -23.42
CA GLU A 298 16.24 5.87 -23.67
C GLU A 298 16.51 4.72 -22.69
N THR A 299 16.15 4.90 -21.42
CA THR A 299 16.30 3.89 -20.38
C THR A 299 15.28 2.78 -20.59
N ILE A 300 14.04 3.15 -20.88
CA ILE A 300 12.94 2.21 -21.15
C ILE A 300 13.32 1.27 -22.30
N GLN A 301 13.69 1.82 -23.44
CA GLN A 301 14.03 1.04 -24.63
C GLN A 301 15.25 0.13 -24.42
N LYS A 302 16.19 0.51 -23.56
CA LYS A 302 17.37 -0.32 -23.27
C LYS A 302 17.14 -1.44 -22.27
N HIS A 303 16.18 -1.28 -21.36
CA HIS A 303 16.08 -2.13 -20.17
C HIS A 303 14.77 -2.92 -20.04
N PHE A 304 13.75 -2.53 -20.80
CA PHE A 304 12.39 -3.07 -20.73
C PHE A 304 11.95 -3.71 -22.06
N SER A 305 12.87 -3.90 -22.99
CA SER A 305 12.63 -4.54 -24.30
C SER A 305 12.67 -6.07 -24.23
N VAL A 306 12.17 -6.67 -23.14
CA VAL A 306 12.36 -8.10 -22.86
C VAL A 306 11.31 -8.96 -23.56
N ALA A 307 11.77 -10.09 -24.10
CA ALA A 307 10.98 -11.11 -24.75
C ALA A 307 10.15 -11.88 -23.72
N TYR A 308 8.84 -11.68 -23.78
CA TYR A 308 7.87 -12.53 -23.11
C TYR A 308 7.71 -13.83 -23.91
N GLU A 309 7.91 -14.97 -23.25
CA GLU A 309 7.72 -16.28 -23.86
C GLU A 309 6.38 -16.87 -23.43
N PRO A 310 5.59 -17.44 -24.36
CA PRO A 310 4.33 -18.08 -24.01
C PRO A 310 4.61 -19.30 -23.14
N MET A 311 3.87 -19.42 -22.03
CA MET A 311 3.95 -20.60 -21.18
C MET A 311 3.49 -21.85 -21.92
N SER A 312 4.14 -22.99 -21.67
CA SER A 312 3.70 -24.26 -22.25
C SER A 312 2.35 -24.70 -21.64
N ILE A 313 1.54 -25.42 -22.42
CA ILE A 313 0.20 -25.86 -22.00
C ILE A 313 0.26 -26.68 -20.70
N ASP A 314 1.27 -27.54 -20.57
CA ASP A 314 1.49 -28.40 -19.39
C ASP A 314 1.80 -27.60 -18.11
N GLU A 315 2.49 -26.47 -18.24
CA GLU A 315 2.80 -25.58 -17.11
C GLU A 315 1.56 -24.77 -16.69
N VAL A 316 0.75 -24.33 -17.66
CA VAL A 316 -0.52 -23.64 -17.39
C VAL A 316 -1.48 -24.57 -16.65
N GLU A 317 -1.58 -25.83 -17.05
CA GLU A 317 -2.44 -26.82 -16.38
C GLU A 317 -1.98 -27.09 -14.94
N LYS A 318 -0.68 -27.29 -14.71
CA LYS A 318 -0.12 -27.49 -13.35
C LYS A 318 -0.43 -26.35 -12.38
N ILE A 319 -0.53 -25.10 -12.87
CA ILE A 319 -0.81 -23.93 -12.04
C ILE A 319 -2.32 -23.77 -11.77
N ARG A 320 -3.19 -24.33 -12.63
CA ARG A 320 -4.66 -24.26 -12.50
C ARG A 320 -5.23 -25.30 -11.54
N THR A 321 -4.61 -26.48 -11.44
CA THR A 321 -4.97 -27.53 -10.45
C THR A 321 -4.61 -27.15 -9.02
#